data_AF-A0AAV6WFA1-F1
#
_entry.id   AF-A0AAV6WFA1-F1
#
_cell.length_a   1.000
_cell.length_b   1.000
_cell.length_c   1.000
_cell.angle_alpha   90.00
_cell.angle_beta   90.00
_cell.angle_gamma   90.00
#
_symmetry.space_group_name_H-M   'P 1'
#
loop_
_entity.id
_entity.type
_entity.pdbx_description
1 polymer ?
#
loop_
_entity_poly.entity_id
_entity_poly.type
_entity_poly.pdbx_seq_one_letter_code
_entity_poly.pdbx_strand_id
1 'polypeptide(L)'
;MLCRCVGDACCRVQAEVVNDVVEYAIDSALLGRCRLSGFAESSGQRGYDGCEKKVLLKMEDVSRFVGAKYECLLFDMDDTLYPLSLGMNFACRKNIEEYMLRYLDIEESEVPRMCLELYKDYGTTMAGLKALGYEFDNDEFHAYVHGRLPYELLKPDPVLRNLLLSMPQQKIIFTNADEAHTTQVLSRLGLEDCFQGVICFETLNPPAEPVKSVNGVDEEHHQDTIETNKNEDSSFKPRILCKPLVEAMEAAIRIADVDPNKTVNTYTRLIFFDDSVRNIANGKAAGLHTVIVGRSTLVPGADHALNSIHNLREAIPEIWEDEGEHYEQIIQSSAVETVVRA
;
A
#
# COMPACT_ATOMS: atom_id res chain seq x y z
N MET A 1 55.02 9.74 43.40
CA MET A 1 55.04 8.70 44.46
C MET A 1 53.62 8.12 44.54
N LEU A 2 53.49 6.79 44.37
CA LEU A 2 52.40 5.85 44.71
C LEU A 2 50.94 6.39 44.84
N CYS A 3 49.94 5.97 44.06
CA CYS A 3 49.31 4.64 43.88
C CYS A 3 48.39 4.18 45.03
N ARG A 4 47.17 3.74 44.64
CA ARG A 4 46.12 2.91 45.32
C ARG A 4 45.11 3.64 46.22
N CYS A 5 43.85 3.25 46.36
CA CYS A 5 42.79 2.51 45.63
C CYS A 5 41.58 2.41 46.62
N VAL A 6 40.40 2.02 46.11
CA VAL A 6 39.19 1.51 46.82
C VAL A 6 38.27 2.61 47.41
N GLY A 7 36.95 2.65 47.19
CA GLY A 7 36.01 1.79 46.45
C GLY A 7 34.56 2.31 46.60
N ASP A 8 33.72 1.88 45.65
CA ASP A 8 32.25 1.68 45.67
C ASP A 8 31.27 2.78 46.10
N ALA A 9 30.65 3.40 45.08
CA ALA A 9 29.21 3.71 45.07
C ALA A 9 28.69 3.60 43.63
N CYS A 10 28.06 2.46 43.32
CA CYS A 10 27.40 2.20 42.05
C CYS A 10 26.05 2.94 42.02
N CYS A 11 26.03 4.17 41.50
CA CYS A 11 24.80 4.86 41.13
C CYS A 11 24.45 4.47 39.68
N ARG A 12 23.35 3.72 39.52
CA ARG A 12 22.66 3.55 38.23
C ARG A 12 22.19 4.91 37.74
N VAL A 13 22.78 5.38 36.64
CA VAL A 13 22.21 6.45 35.81
C VAL A 13 21.46 5.77 34.66
N GLN A 14 20.19 6.11 34.50
CA GLN A 14 19.37 5.74 33.35
C GLN A 14 20.04 6.30 32.08
N ALA A 15 20.30 5.44 31.10
CA ALA A 15 20.62 5.87 29.75
C ALA A 15 19.33 5.82 28.93
N GLU A 16 18.78 7.00 28.66
CA GLU A 16 17.89 7.21 27.51
C GLU A 16 18.71 6.95 26.24
N VAL A 17 18.25 6.02 25.41
CA VAL A 17 18.77 5.86 24.04
C VAL A 17 17.72 6.43 23.10
N VAL A 18 17.88 7.71 22.82
CA VAL A 18 17.35 8.35 21.61
C VAL A 18 18.32 7.95 20.49
N ASN A 19 17.85 7.22 19.47
CA ASN A 19 18.62 7.02 18.24
C ASN A 19 17.77 7.46 17.05
N ASP A 20 18.22 8.56 16.48
CA ASP A 20 17.70 9.25 15.31
C ASP A 20 18.77 9.16 14.20
N VAL A 21 18.31 9.15 12.95
CA VAL A 21 19.05 9.38 11.69
C VAL A 21 19.99 8.27 11.18
N VAL A 22 19.59 7.66 10.05
CA VAL A 22 20.52 7.03 9.09
C VAL A 22 20.38 7.75 7.75
N GLU A 23 21.41 8.53 7.38
CA GLU A 23 21.59 9.12 6.06
C GLU A 23 21.89 8.04 5.01
N TYR A 24 21.30 8.15 3.82
CA TYR A 24 21.75 7.43 2.63
C TYR A 24 21.98 8.41 1.47
N ALA A 25 23.22 8.41 0.97
CA ALA A 25 23.59 8.94 -0.33
C ALA A 25 23.55 7.79 -1.35
N ILE A 26 22.85 7.98 -2.48
CA ILE A 26 22.93 7.09 -3.63
C ILE A 26 23.32 7.91 -4.86
N ASP A 27 24.45 7.50 -5.44
CA ASP A 27 25.08 8.05 -6.63
C ASP A 27 24.21 7.83 -7.89
N SER A 28 24.10 8.89 -8.69
CA SER A 28 23.43 8.90 -9.99
C SER A 28 24.43 8.64 -11.10
N ALA A 29 24.28 7.54 -11.85
CA ALA A 29 24.66 7.48 -13.26
C ALA A 29 24.09 6.23 -13.93
N LEU A 30 23.23 6.41 -14.95
CA LEU A 30 23.32 5.77 -16.28
C LEU A 30 22.08 6.11 -17.12
N LEU A 31 22.15 7.26 -17.80
CA LEU A 31 21.28 7.59 -18.93
C LEU A 31 21.97 7.13 -20.23
N GLY A 32 21.50 6.01 -20.78
CA GLY A 32 21.89 5.47 -22.07
C GLY A 32 20.76 5.62 -23.09
N ARG A 33 20.99 6.47 -24.09
CA ARG A 33 20.09 6.85 -25.19
C ARG A 33 19.58 5.66 -26.00
N CYS A 34 18.32 5.69 -26.44
CA CYS A 34 17.89 5.04 -27.68
C CYS A 34 17.07 6.01 -28.54
N ARG A 35 17.47 6.11 -29.82
CA ARG A 35 16.93 7.00 -30.83
C ARG A 35 15.73 6.37 -31.55
N LEU A 36 14.90 7.29 -32.04
CA LEU A 36 13.80 7.17 -32.98
C LEU A 36 14.12 6.40 -34.27
N SER A 37 13.18 5.52 -34.64
CA SER A 37 12.74 5.17 -36.01
C SER A 37 11.41 4.43 -35.82
N GLY A 38 10.23 4.89 -36.22
CA GLY A 38 9.83 5.47 -37.49
C GLY A 38 9.18 4.35 -38.30
N PHE A 39 7.86 4.22 -38.32
CA PHE A 39 7.10 3.52 -39.37
C PHE A 39 5.64 3.99 -39.42
N ALA A 40 5.15 4.02 -40.65
CA ALA A 40 4.04 4.81 -41.16
C ALA A 40 2.65 4.23 -40.92
N GLU A 41 1.67 5.14 -41.01
CA GLU A 41 0.24 4.92 -41.10
C GLU A 41 -0.14 3.94 -42.22
N SER A 42 -1.15 3.11 -41.98
CA SER A 42 -2.10 2.76 -43.04
C SER A 42 -3.47 2.44 -42.47
N SER A 43 -4.46 2.97 -43.17
CA SER A 43 -5.89 3.03 -42.92
C SER A 43 -6.60 1.72 -43.23
N GLY A 44 -7.67 1.42 -42.48
CA GLY A 44 -8.51 0.26 -42.72
C GLY A 44 -9.84 0.33 -41.98
N GLN A 45 -10.80 1.08 -42.52
CA GLN A 45 -12.21 1.01 -42.14
C GLN A 45 -12.79 -0.37 -42.48
N ARG A 46 -13.47 -1.00 -41.52
CA ARG A 46 -14.59 -1.93 -41.79
C ARG A 46 -15.50 -1.98 -40.57
N GLY A 47 -16.77 -1.62 -40.79
CA GLY A 47 -17.79 -1.56 -39.76
C GLY A 47 -18.29 -2.93 -39.32
N TYR A 48 -18.75 -2.99 -38.08
CA TYR A 48 -19.68 -4.01 -37.59
C TYR A 48 -20.76 -3.33 -36.78
N ASP A 49 -21.98 -3.62 -37.18
CA ASP A 49 -23.26 -3.22 -36.61
C ASP A 49 -23.59 -4.19 -35.46
N GLY A 50 -23.98 -3.69 -34.29
CA GLY A 50 -24.18 -4.52 -33.10
C GLY A 50 -24.71 -3.72 -31.91
N CYS A 51 -26.02 -3.77 -31.72
CA CYS A 51 -26.79 -3.12 -30.66
C CYS A 51 -26.39 -3.63 -29.27
N GLU A 52 -25.93 -2.77 -28.36
CA GLU A 52 -25.93 -3.04 -26.92
C GLU A 52 -26.11 -1.75 -26.10
N LYS A 53 -26.82 -1.90 -24.98
CA LYS A 53 -27.61 -0.88 -24.30
C LYS A 53 -26.76 0.28 -23.77
N LYS A 54 -27.06 1.49 -24.25
CA LYS A 54 -26.51 2.76 -23.76
C LYS A 54 -27.05 3.05 -22.36
N VAL A 55 -26.26 2.75 -21.33
CA VAL A 55 -26.44 3.39 -20.01
C VAL A 55 -26.14 4.87 -20.23
N LEU A 56 -27.19 5.69 -20.20
CA LEU A 56 -27.05 7.13 -20.36
C LEU A 56 -26.50 7.69 -19.04
N LEU A 57 -25.19 7.64 -18.87
CA LEU A 57 -24.49 8.52 -17.93
C LEU A 57 -24.80 9.95 -18.34
N LYS A 58 -25.27 10.78 -17.40
CA LYS A 58 -25.49 12.20 -17.67
C LYS A 58 -24.17 12.80 -18.13
N MET A 59 -24.18 13.60 -19.20
CA MET A 59 -22.97 14.27 -19.70
C MET A 59 -22.28 15.15 -18.65
N GLU A 60 -23.01 15.52 -17.58
CA GLU A 60 -22.48 16.23 -16.41
C GLU A 60 -21.52 15.38 -15.56
N ASP A 61 -21.70 14.06 -15.49
CA ASP A 61 -20.86 13.17 -14.68
C ASP A 61 -19.58 12.73 -15.43
N VAL A 62 -19.65 12.63 -16.76
CA VAL A 62 -18.50 12.31 -17.62
C VAL A 62 -17.53 13.50 -17.75
N SER A 63 -18.04 14.72 -17.61
CA SER A 63 -17.24 15.96 -17.68
C SER A 63 -16.36 16.21 -16.46
N ARG A 64 -16.60 15.55 -15.32
CA ARG A 64 -15.86 15.78 -14.06
C ARG A 64 -14.47 15.14 -14.00
N PHE A 65 -14.19 14.17 -14.87
CA PHE A 65 -12.90 13.45 -14.85
C PHE A 65 -11.87 14.03 -15.82
N VAL A 66 -12.29 14.92 -16.72
CA VAL A 66 -11.40 15.56 -17.70
C VAL A 66 -10.71 16.74 -17.02
N GLY A 67 -9.68 16.44 -16.22
CA GLY A 67 -8.85 17.46 -15.59
C GLY A 67 -8.38 17.15 -14.16
N ALA A 68 -8.78 16.06 -13.50
CA ALA A 68 -8.29 15.81 -12.14
C ALA A 68 -6.79 15.43 -12.14
N LYS A 69 -6.01 16.01 -11.21
CA LYS A 69 -4.60 15.63 -11.01
C LYS A 69 -4.46 14.21 -10.46
N TYR A 70 -5.46 13.68 -9.76
CA TYR A 70 -5.45 12.30 -9.27
C TYR A 70 -6.74 11.60 -9.66
N GLU A 71 -6.65 10.33 -10.00
CA GLU A 71 -7.81 9.51 -10.36
C GLU A 71 -8.26 8.63 -9.19
N CYS A 72 -7.31 8.10 -8.43
CA CYS A 72 -7.58 7.24 -7.27
C CYS A 72 -6.55 7.48 -6.15
N LEU A 73 -7.05 7.41 -4.92
CA LEU A 73 -6.30 7.61 -3.68
C LEU A 73 -6.25 6.28 -2.91
N LEU A 74 -5.03 5.80 -2.66
CA LEU A 74 -4.76 4.61 -1.85
C LEU A 74 -4.44 5.04 -0.42
N PHE A 75 -5.21 4.57 0.55
CA PHE A 75 -5.01 4.86 1.96
C PHE A 75 -4.60 3.61 2.71
N ASP A 76 -3.45 3.64 3.35
CA ASP A 76 -3.20 2.76 4.48
C ASP A 76 -4.20 3.04 5.62
N MET A 77 -4.38 2.05 6.48
CA MET A 77 -5.39 2.09 7.54
C MET A 77 -4.77 2.31 8.92
N ASP A 78 -3.92 1.38 9.35
CA ASP A 78 -3.40 1.31 10.72
C ASP A 78 -2.36 2.40 10.95
N ASP A 79 -2.48 3.15 12.05
CA ASP A 79 -1.63 4.31 12.36
C ASP A 79 -1.68 5.47 11.30
N THR A 80 -2.51 5.32 10.26
CA THR A 80 -2.77 6.30 9.19
C THR A 80 -4.14 6.98 9.33
N LEU A 81 -5.24 6.22 9.32
CA LEU A 81 -6.61 6.76 9.48
C LEU A 81 -6.94 7.11 10.93
N TYR A 82 -6.13 6.61 11.86
CA TYR A 82 -6.19 6.92 13.28
C TYR A 82 -4.76 7.03 13.80
N PRO A 83 -4.49 7.82 14.86
CA PRO A 83 -3.13 8.11 15.24
C PRO A 83 -2.45 6.94 15.96
N LEU A 84 -1.15 6.79 15.72
CA LEU A 84 -0.22 5.91 16.43
C LEU A 84 -0.39 5.90 17.96
N SER A 85 -0.75 7.06 18.54
CA SER A 85 -0.92 7.24 19.98
C SER A 85 -2.09 6.44 20.58
N LEU A 86 -3.01 5.91 19.78
CA LEU A 86 -4.03 4.97 20.26
C LEU A 86 -3.45 3.63 20.70
N GLY A 87 -2.27 3.26 20.20
CA GLY A 87 -1.54 2.06 20.62
C GLY A 87 -2.15 0.74 20.15
N MET A 88 -2.94 0.77 19.07
CA MET A 88 -3.47 -0.44 18.42
C MET A 88 -2.33 -1.37 17.98
N ASN A 89 -1.24 -0.80 17.45
CA ASN A 89 -0.07 -1.57 17.06
C ASN A 89 0.62 -2.29 18.22
N PHE A 90 0.66 -1.70 19.42
CA PHE A 90 1.25 -2.31 20.61
C PHE A 90 0.39 -3.50 21.06
N ALA A 91 -0.94 -3.35 21.02
CA ALA A 91 -1.86 -4.45 21.29
C ALA A 91 -1.73 -5.57 20.24
N CYS A 92 -1.63 -5.22 18.95
CA CYS A 92 -1.43 -6.16 17.86
C CYS A 92 -0.11 -6.94 18.04
N ARG A 93 0.99 -6.22 18.27
CA ARG A 93 2.30 -6.82 18.54
C ARG A 93 2.24 -7.77 19.72
N LYS A 94 1.64 -7.36 20.84
CA LYS A 94 1.48 -8.24 22.01
C LYS A 94 0.69 -9.50 21.66
N ASN A 95 -0.36 -9.38 20.84
CA ASN A 95 -1.13 -10.53 20.41
C ASN A 95 -0.33 -11.49 19.52
N ILE A 96 0.51 -10.96 18.63
CA ILE A 96 1.43 -11.75 17.80
C ILE A 96 2.46 -12.48 18.69
N GLU A 97 3.09 -11.75 19.62
CA GLU A 97 4.05 -12.32 20.57
C GLU A 97 3.41 -13.46 21.37
N GLU A 98 2.21 -13.27 21.91
CA GLU A 98 1.46 -14.32 22.61
C GLU A 98 1.12 -15.52 21.71
N TYR A 99 0.82 -15.30 20.43
CA TYR A 99 0.54 -16.39 19.49
C TYR A 99 1.79 -17.23 19.25
N MET A 100 2.93 -16.57 18.99
CA MET A 100 4.23 -17.22 18.78
C MET A 100 4.64 -18.10 19.98
N LEU A 101 4.41 -17.61 21.20
CA LEU A 101 4.71 -18.36 22.43
C LEU A 101 3.82 -19.60 22.60
N ARG A 102 2.51 -19.47 22.32
CA ARG A 102 1.51 -20.48 22.71
C ARG A 102 1.22 -21.52 21.64
N TYR A 103 1.34 -21.16 20.37
CA TYR A 103 0.92 -22.01 19.26
C TYR A 103 2.07 -22.43 18.35
N LEU A 104 3.18 -21.69 18.37
CA LEU A 104 4.37 -22.00 17.57
C LEU A 104 5.54 -22.51 18.41
N ASP A 105 5.37 -22.63 19.73
CA ASP A 105 6.38 -23.07 20.70
C ASP A 105 7.73 -22.34 20.56
N ILE A 106 7.69 -21.06 20.20
CA ILE A 106 8.89 -20.22 20.09
C ILE A 106 9.32 -19.78 21.49
N GLU A 107 10.63 -19.83 21.76
CA GLU A 107 11.19 -19.46 23.06
C GLU A 107 10.91 -17.98 23.39
N GLU A 108 10.49 -17.72 24.64
CA GLU A 108 10.11 -16.37 25.11
C GLU A 108 11.19 -15.32 24.95
N SER A 109 12.46 -15.73 25.11
CA SER A 109 13.62 -14.86 24.93
C SER A 109 13.80 -14.38 23.48
N GLU A 110 13.34 -15.16 22.50
CA GLU A 110 13.54 -14.92 21.07
C GLU A 110 12.39 -14.14 20.42
N VAL A 111 11.17 -14.26 20.97
CA VAL A 111 9.94 -13.70 20.38
C VAL A 111 10.04 -12.19 20.06
N PRO A 112 10.49 -11.30 20.97
CA PRO A 112 10.55 -9.87 20.67
C PRO A 112 11.54 -9.52 19.55
N ARG A 113 12.67 -10.24 19.50
CA ARG A 113 13.71 -10.09 18.47
C ARG A 113 13.19 -10.56 17.12
N MET A 114 12.58 -11.75 17.09
CA MET A 114 11.98 -12.32 15.88
C MET A 114 10.87 -11.42 15.31
N CYS A 115 9.97 -10.88 16.15
CA CYS A 115 8.93 -9.97 15.67
C CYS A 115 9.51 -8.78 14.90
N LEU A 116 10.57 -8.16 15.46
CA LEU A 116 11.21 -7.00 14.85
C LEU A 116 11.92 -7.35 13.54
N GLU A 117 12.71 -8.42 13.53
CA GLU A 117 13.44 -8.86 12.33
C GLU A 117 12.49 -9.28 11.22
N LEU A 118 11.46 -10.07 11.54
CA LEU A 118 10.48 -10.52 10.55
C LEU A 118 9.67 -9.36 9.98
N TYR A 119 9.25 -8.40 10.80
CA TYR A 119 8.63 -7.18 10.31
C TYR A 119 9.58 -6.39 9.39
N LYS A 120 10.85 -6.25 9.79
CA LYS A 120 11.86 -5.55 9.00
C LYS A 120 12.17 -6.24 7.67
N ASP A 121 12.15 -7.56 7.60
CA ASP A 121 12.59 -8.26 6.40
C ASP A 121 11.41 -8.62 5.48
N TYR A 122 10.23 -8.87 6.04
CA TYR A 122 9.07 -9.38 5.31
C TYR A 122 7.86 -8.43 5.30
N GLY A 123 7.88 -7.34 6.06
CA GLY A 123 6.80 -6.36 6.12
C GLY A 123 5.71 -6.69 7.15
N THR A 124 5.50 -7.97 7.46
CA THR A 124 4.68 -8.42 8.59
C THR A 124 5.35 -9.60 9.29
N THR A 125 5.08 -9.78 10.59
CA THR A 125 5.56 -10.95 11.32
C THR A 125 4.98 -12.24 10.74
N MET A 126 3.71 -12.25 10.31
CA MET A 126 3.08 -13.41 9.69
C MET A 126 3.79 -13.84 8.40
N ALA A 127 4.08 -12.89 7.49
CA ALA A 127 4.81 -13.17 6.26
C ALA A 127 6.19 -13.78 6.54
N GLY A 128 6.87 -13.27 7.55
CA GLY A 128 8.16 -13.80 7.99
C GLY A 128 8.07 -15.21 8.59
N LEU A 129 7.08 -15.46 9.45
CA LEU A 129 6.86 -16.80 10.04
C LEU A 129 6.58 -17.84 8.95
N LYS A 130 5.72 -17.51 7.98
CA LYS A 130 5.43 -18.40 6.85
C LYS A 130 6.66 -18.64 5.98
N ALA A 131 7.47 -17.62 5.74
CA ALA A 131 8.72 -17.75 4.99
C ALA A 131 9.77 -18.62 5.71
N LEU A 132 9.76 -18.64 7.05
CA LEU A 132 10.59 -19.54 7.85
C LEU A 132 10.03 -20.99 7.93
N GLY A 133 8.86 -21.25 7.35
CA GLY A 133 8.26 -22.58 7.29
C GLY A 133 7.33 -22.92 8.46
N TYR A 134 6.93 -21.94 9.27
CA TYR A 134 5.88 -22.15 10.28
C TYR A 134 4.52 -22.33 9.61
N GLU A 135 3.82 -23.40 10.00
CA GLU A 135 2.50 -23.73 9.48
C GLU A 135 1.44 -23.43 10.52
N PHE A 136 0.46 -22.63 10.12
CA PHE A 136 -0.74 -22.31 10.89
C PHE A 136 -1.82 -21.84 9.92
N ASP A 137 -3.08 -21.91 10.31
CA ASP A 137 -4.16 -21.35 9.51
C ASP A 137 -4.12 -19.80 9.58
N ASN A 138 -4.24 -19.15 8.42
CA ASN A 138 -4.11 -17.68 8.34
C ASN A 138 -5.30 -17.00 9.02
N ASP A 139 -6.50 -17.56 8.89
CA ASP A 139 -7.72 -17.00 9.45
C ASP A 139 -7.72 -17.15 10.98
N GLU A 140 -7.24 -18.30 11.49
CA GLU A 140 -7.04 -18.49 12.93
C GLU A 140 -6.00 -17.51 13.51
N PHE A 141 -4.90 -17.28 12.77
CA PHE A 141 -3.90 -16.28 13.17
C PHE A 141 -4.50 -14.88 13.25
N HIS A 142 -5.21 -14.44 12.20
CA HIS A 142 -5.87 -13.13 12.17
C HIS A 142 -6.97 -13.00 13.23
N ALA A 143 -7.81 -14.02 13.41
CA ALA A 143 -8.82 -14.03 14.46
C ALA A 143 -8.21 -13.90 15.85
N TYR A 144 -7.04 -14.51 16.10
CA TYR A 144 -6.34 -14.38 17.37
C TYR A 144 -5.67 -13.01 17.53
N VAL A 145 -5.00 -12.53 16.48
CA VAL A 145 -4.20 -11.29 16.53
C VAL A 145 -5.10 -10.06 16.49
N HIS A 146 -5.97 -9.96 15.49
CA HIS A 146 -6.84 -8.81 15.30
C HIS A 146 -8.17 -8.92 16.04
N GLY A 147 -8.73 -10.12 16.23
CA GLY A 147 -10.02 -10.29 16.94
C GLY A 147 -9.97 -9.91 18.43
N ARG A 148 -8.77 -9.74 19.01
CA ARG A 148 -8.54 -9.35 20.41
C ARG A 148 -8.07 -7.90 20.58
N LEU A 149 -8.11 -7.10 19.52
CA LEU A 149 -7.71 -5.69 19.60
C LEU A 149 -8.74 -4.85 20.37
N PRO A 150 -8.30 -3.77 21.04
CA PRO A 150 -9.16 -2.91 21.84
C PRO A 150 -9.95 -1.91 20.97
N TYR A 151 -10.85 -2.42 20.12
CA TYR A 151 -11.63 -1.61 19.17
C TYR A 151 -12.54 -0.56 19.83
N GLU A 152 -12.80 -0.67 21.13
CA GLU A 152 -13.48 0.36 21.92
C GLU A 152 -12.71 1.68 22.00
N LEU A 153 -11.40 1.69 21.76
CA LEU A 153 -10.57 2.89 21.70
C LEU A 153 -10.84 3.71 20.43
N LEU A 154 -11.21 3.05 19.34
CA LEU A 154 -11.59 3.71 18.09
C LEU A 154 -12.96 4.38 18.27
N LYS A 155 -12.99 5.69 18.01
CA LYS A 155 -14.20 6.51 18.09
C LYS A 155 -14.54 7.06 16.71
N PRO A 156 -15.84 7.32 16.42
CA PRO A 156 -16.23 7.96 15.18
C PRO A 156 -15.48 9.28 14.98
N ASP A 157 -14.97 9.49 13.77
CA ASP A 157 -14.27 10.71 13.39
C ASP A 157 -15.05 11.47 12.31
N PRO A 158 -16.01 12.34 12.71
CA PRO A 158 -16.82 13.09 11.76
C PRO A 158 -16.00 14.10 10.95
N VAL A 159 -14.83 14.54 11.44
CA VAL A 159 -13.98 15.48 10.71
C VAL A 159 -13.30 14.75 9.56
N LEU A 160 -12.67 13.62 9.84
CA LEU A 160 -12.08 12.77 8.80
C LEU A 160 -13.12 12.29 7.80
N ARG A 161 -14.30 11.85 8.28
CA ARG A 161 -15.42 11.45 7.43
C ARG A 161 -15.80 12.53 6.42
N ASN A 162 -16.04 13.75 6.89
CA ASN A 162 -16.40 14.86 6.02
C ASN A 162 -15.29 15.20 5.02
N LEU A 163 -14.04 15.10 5.45
CA LEU A 163 -12.88 15.31 4.58
C LEU A 163 -12.85 14.27 3.45
N LEU A 164 -12.97 12.97 3.76
CA LEU A 164 -12.97 11.89 2.78
C LEU A 164 -14.15 11.97 1.81
N LEU A 165 -15.36 12.28 2.31
CA LEU A 165 -16.56 12.45 1.49
C LEU A 165 -16.48 13.67 0.55
N SER A 166 -15.68 14.67 0.92
CA SER A 166 -15.47 15.85 0.07
C SER A 166 -14.54 15.60 -1.12
N MET A 167 -13.79 14.48 -1.15
CA MET A 167 -12.86 14.15 -2.24
C MET A 167 -13.61 13.52 -3.41
N PRO A 168 -13.52 14.07 -4.63
CA PRO A 168 -14.25 13.54 -5.79
C PRO A 168 -13.69 12.22 -6.34
N GLN A 169 -12.44 11.89 -6.02
CA GLN A 169 -11.77 10.69 -6.52
C GLN A 169 -12.26 9.40 -5.86
N GLN A 170 -11.98 8.29 -6.53
CA GLN A 170 -12.04 6.97 -5.93
C GLN A 170 -11.04 6.85 -4.79
N LYS A 171 -11.47 6.23 -3.69
CA LYS A 171 -10.67 6.00 -2.48
C LYS A 171 -10.69 4.50 -2.20
N ILE A 172 -9.51 3.93 -2.02
CA ILE A 172 -9.33 2.50 -1.75
C ILE A 172 -8.47 2.36 -0.50
N ILE A 173 -8.88 1.50 0.44
CA ILE A 173 -8.00 1.08 1.52
C ILE A 173 -6.95 0.13 0.96
N PHE A 174 -5.68 0.34 1.29
CA PHE A 174 -4.59 -0.57 0.98
C PHE A 174 -3.83 -0.93 2.25
N THR A 175 -4.18 -2.06 2.85
CA THR A 175 -3.68 -2.50 4.16
C THR A 175 -3.03 -3.89 4.09
N ASN A 176 -2.12 -4.16 5.02
CA ASN A 176 -1.57 -5.50 5.25
C ASN A 176 -2.46 -6.37 6.16
N ALA A 177 -3.49 -5.78 6.77
CA ALA A 177 -4.43 -6.49 7.64
C ALA A 177 -5.47 -7.30 6.84
N ASP A 178 -6.26 -8.09 7.55
CA ASP A 178 -7.39 -8.84 6.98
C ASP A 178 -8.66 -8.00 6.84
N GLU A 179 -9.61 -8.55 6.09
CA GLU A 179 -10.92 -7.96 5.84
C GLU A 179 -11.75 -7.76 7.12
N ALA A 180 -11.69 -8.68 8.09
CA ALA A 180 -12.48 -8.56 9.32
C ALA A 180 -11.96 -7.43 10.20
N HIS A 181 -10.63 -7.30 10.34
CA HIS A 181 -10.01 -6.14 10.99
C HIS A 181 -10.41 -4.83 10.31
N THR A 182 -10.28 -4.78 8.98
CA THR A 182 -10.58 -3.58 8.18
C THR A 182 -12.03 -3.14 8.35
N THR A 183 -12.97 -4.07 8.26
CA THR A 183 -14.40 -3.81 8.48
C THR A 183 -14.65 -3.23 9.87
N GLN A 184 -14.00 -3.80 10.88
CA GLN A 184 -14.19 -3.36 12.26
C GLN A 184 -13.62 -1.96 12.52
N VAL A 185 -12.43 -1.65 11.98
CA VAL A 185 -11.83 -0.31 12.08
C VAL A 185 -12.70 0.72 11.39
N LEU A 186 -13.06 0.50 10.12
CA LEU A 186 -13.89 1.44 9.35
C LEU A 186 -15.22 1.69 10.04
N SER A 187 -15.84 0.65 10.61
CA SER A 187 -17.11 0.82 11.32
C SER A 187 -16.99 1.60 12.62
N ARG A 188 -15.93 1.36 13.40
CA ARG A 188 -15.69 2.11 14.65
C ARG A 188 -15.38 3.58 14.40
N LEU A 189 -14.69 3.89 13.30
CA LEU A 189 -14.39 5.26 12.89
C LEU A 189 -15.57 5.95 12.17
N GLY A 190 -16.60 5.20 11.77
CA GLY A 190 -17.74 5.70 11.02
C GLY A 190 -17.36 6.13 9.59
N LEU A 191 -16.58 5.28 8.90
CA LEU A 191 -16.01 5.53 7.57
C LEU A 191 -16.42 4.48 6.53
N GLU A 192 -17.40 3.62 6.82
CA GLU A 192 -17.73 2.44 6.01
C GLU A 192 -18.14 2.78 4.56
N ASP A 193 -18.72 3.94 4.33
CA ASP A 193 -19.19 4.43 3.03
C ASP A 193 -18.23 5.45 2.39
N CYS A 194 -17.05 5.67 2.96
CA CYS A 194 -16.06 6.61 2.44
C CYS A 194 -15.15 5.99 1.37
N PHE A 195 -15.06 4.65 1.29
CA PHE A 195 -14.14 3.93 0.42
C PHE A 195 -14.90 3.02 -0.56
N GLN A 196 -14.47 2.99 -1.82
CA GLN A 196 -15.09 2.17 -2.88
C GLN A 196 -14.51 0.75 -2.93
N GLY A 197 -13.36 0.52 -2.30
CA GLY A 197 -12.71 -0.79 -2.29
C GLY A 197 -11.72 -0.93 -1.16
N VAL A 198 -11.35 -2.18 -0.90
CA VAL A 198 -10.33 -2.59 0.06
C VAL A 198 -9.39 -3.56 -0.64
N ILE A 199 -8.09 -3.31 -0.53
CA ILE A 199 -7.00 -4.19 -0.90
C ILE A 199 -6.35 -4.60 0.41
N CYS A 200 -6.72 -5.79 0.89
CA CYS A 200 -6.28 -6.36 2.16
C CYS A 200 -5.51 -7.68 1.92
N PHE A 201 -5.20 -8.39 3.00
CA PHE A 201 -4.52 -9.67 2.94
C PHE A 201 -5.20 -10.65 1.96
N GLU A 202 -6.51 -10.83 2.06
CA GLU A 202 -7.29 -11.76 1.24
C GLU A 202 -7.27 -11.36 -0.25
N THR A 203 -7.29 -10.05 -0.55
CA THR A 203 -7.22 -9.55 -1.92
C THR A 203 -5.90 -9.91 -2.59
N LEU A 204 -4.79 -9.82 -1.83
CA LEU A 204 -3.45 -10.09 -2.35
C LEU A 204 -3.04 -11.56 -2.26
N ASN A 205 -3.68 -12.32 -1.37
CA ASN A 205 -3.34 -13.71 -1.08
C ASN A 205 -4.59 -14.59 -1.15
N PRO A 206 -5.26 -14.67 -2.32
CA PRO A 206 -6.45 -15.49 -2.45
C PRO A 206 -6.10 -16.96 -2.18
N PRO A 207 -7.02 -17.73 -1.56
CA PRO A 207 -6.81 -19.15 -1.38
C PRO A 207 -6.59 -19.82 -2.73
N ALA A 208 -5.74 -20.85 -2.75
CA ALA A 208 -5.47 -21.60 -3.96
C ALA A 208 -6.79 -22.13 -4.55
N GLU A 209 -7.09 -21.75 -5.80
CA GLU A 209 -8.22 -22.31 -6.54
C GLU A 209 -8.09 -23.84 -6.56
N PRO A 210 -9.14 -24.60 -6.21
CA PRO A 210 -9.11 -26.04 -6.36
C PRO A 210 -8.90 -26.37 -7.84
N VAL A 211 -7.77 -27.03 -8.15
CA VAL A 211 -7.48 -27.51 -9.50
C VAL A 211 -8.67 -28.36 -9.94
N LYS A 212 -9.47 -27.84 -10.90
CA LYS A 212 -10.50 -28.65 -11.55
C LYS A 212 -9.76 -29.74 -12.30
N SER A 213 -9.76 -30.94 -11.74
CA SER A 213 -9.33 -32.16 -12.42
C SER A 213 -10.20 -32.31 -13.67
N VAL A 214 -9.64 -31.94 -14.82
CA VAL A 214 -10.23 -32.24 -16.12
C VAL A 214 -10.13 -33.75 -16.30
N ASN A 215 -11.20 -34.45 -15.92
CA ASN A 215 -11.45 -35.81 -16.38
C ASN A 215 -11.82 -35.72 -17.87
N GLY A 216 -10.84 -35.97 -18.73
CA GLY A 216 -11.02 -36.16 -20.17
C GLY A 216 -10.14 -37.33 -20.60
N VAL A 217 -10.76 -38.49 -20.77
CA VAL A 217 -10.21 -39.71 -21.36
C VAL A 217 -9.75 -39.40 -22.78
N ASP A 218 -8.56 -39.87 -23.16
CA ASP A 218 -8.32 -40.65 -24.38
C ASP A 218 -6.92 -41.27 -24.34
N GLU A 219 -6.88 -42.60 -24.40
CA GLU A 219 -5.67 -43.40 -24.60
C GLU A 219 -5.20 -43.26 -26.05
N GLU A 220 -3.88 -43.07 -26.28
CA GLU A 220 -3.09 -43.96 -27.14
C GLU A 220 -1.58 -43.62 -27.12
N HIS A 221 -0.79 -44.69 -27.19
CA HIS A 221 0.65 -44.86 -27.07
C HIS A 221 1.62 -43.85 -27.73
N HIS A 222 2.70 -43.50 -27.02
CA HIS A 222 4.06 -43.90 -27.43
C HIS A 222 5.08 -43.83 -26.29
N GLN A 223 5.92 -44.87 -26.27
CA GLN A 223 6.97 -45.16 -25.31
C GLN A 223 8.15 -44.19 -25.50
N ASP A 224 8.54 -43.48 -24.44
CA ASP A 224 9.93 -43.08 -24.22
C ASP A 224 10.22 -43.07 -22.72
N THR A 225 11.07 -44.01 -22.33
CA THR A 225 11.69 -44.10 -21.01
C THR A 225 12.64 -42.92 -20.83
N ILE A 226 12.23 -41.94 -20.02
CA ILE A 226 13.16 -41.05 -19.30
C ILE A 226 12.87 -41.24 -17.81
N GLU A 227 13.86 -41.79 -17.12
CA GLU A 227 13.91 -41.87 -15.66
C GLU A 227 13.76 -40.45 -15.08
N THR A 228 12.55 -40.11 -14.63
CA THR A 228 12.36 -38.92 -13.80
C THR A 228 12.90 -39.24 -12.42
N ASN A 229 14.13 -38.80 -12.18
CA ASN A 229 14.65 -38.55 -10.85
C ASN A 229 13.55 -37.92 -9.99
N LYS A 230 13.14 -38.65 -8.95
CA LYS A 230 12.43 -38.12 -7.79
C LYS A 230 13.38 -37.18 -7.06
N ASN A 231 13.64 -36.01 -7.63
CA ASN A 231 14.16 -34.91 -6.87
C ASN A 231 12.95 -34.26 -6.22
N GLU A 232 12.94 -34.37 -4.90
CA GLU A 232 12.09 -33.65 -3.97
C GLU A 232 12.08 -32.17 -4.37
N ASP A 233 11.08 -31.77 -5.16
CA ASP A 233 10.85 -30.36 -5.43
C ASP A 233 10.25 -29.81 -4.13
N SER A 234 11.14 -29.23 -3.34
CA SER A 234 10.84 -28.34 -2.22
C SER A 234 9.59 -27.55 -2.57
N SER A 235 8.47 -27.96 -1.99
CA SER A 235 7.16 -27.30 -2.05
C SER A 235 7.37 -25.79 -1.95
N PHE A 236 7.41 -25.10 -3.09
CA PHE A 236 7.47 -23.64 -3.13
C PHE A 236 6.17 -23.13 -2.53
N LYS A 237 6.18 -22.89 -1.21
CA LYS A 237 5.04 -22.25 -0.55
C LYS A 237 5.01 -20.81 -1.06
N PRO A 238 3.91 -20.37 -1.65
CA PRO A 238 3.82 -19.01 -2.16
C PRO A 238 4.05 -18.04 -1.00
N ARG A 239 5.01 -17.14 -1.19
CA ARG A 239 5.32 -16.06 -0.26
C ARG A 239 4.07 -15.20 -0.08
N ILE A 240 3.77 -14.82 1.16
CA ILE A 240 2.73 -13.82 1.44
C ILE A 240 3.10 -12.51 0.75
N LEU A 241 2.19 -12.04 -0.10
CA LEU A 241 2.26 -10.76 -0.78
C LEU A 241 1.67 -9.67 0.11
N CYS A 242 2.53 -8.76 0.59
CA CYS A 242 2.12 -7.64 1.42
C CYS A 242 3.11 -6.47 1.26
N LYS A 243 2.72 -5.26 1.69
CA LYS A 243 3.64 -4.12 1.80
C LYS A 243 4.81 -4.48 2.74
N PRO A 244 6.05 -4.03 2.47
CA PRO A 244 6.45 -3.06 1.47
C PRO A 244 6.90 -3.66 0.13
N LEU A 245 6.52 -4.89 -0.22
CA LEU A 245 6.96 -5.49 -1.49
C LEU A 245 6.49 -4.67 -2.69
N VAL A 246 7.40 -4.44 -3.65
CA VAL A 246 7.07 -3.72 -4.89
C VAL A 246 5.98 -4.46 -5.64
N GLU A 247 6.01 -5.79 -5.64
CA GLU A 247 4.98 -6.63 -6.25
C GLU A 247 3.59 -6.42 -5.62
N ALA A 248 3.53 -6.11 -4.31
CA ALA A 248 2.29 -5.77 -3.64
C ALA A 248 1.79 -4.37 -4.05
N MET A 249 2.71 -3.42 -4.24
CA MET A 249 2.39 -2.08 -4.78
C MET A 249 1.86 -2.18 -6.22
N GLU A 250 2.53 -2.96 -7.07
CA GLU A 250 2.10 -3.21 -8.45
C GLU A 250 0.74 -3.91 -8.52
N ALA A 251 0.48 -4.87 -7.63
CA ALA A 251 -0.83 -5.49 -7.52
C ALA A 251 -1.90 -4.46 -7.14
N ALA A 252 -1.60 -3.58 -6.17
CA ALA A 252 -2.52 -2.53 -5.78
C ALA A 252 -2.80 -1.53 -6.92
N ILE A 253 -1.77 -1.15 -7.69
CA ILE A 253 -1.91 -0.32 -8.89
C ILE A 253 -2.83 -1.00 -9.91
N ARG A 254 -2.59 -2.28 -10.23
CA ARG A 254 -3.43 -3.03 -11.18
C ARG A 254 -4.88 -3.12 -10.74
N ILE A 255 -5.14 -3.29 -9.45
CA ILE A 255 -6.52 -3.37 -8.90
C ILE A 255 -7.19 -1.99 -8.92
N ALA A 256 -6.44 -0.92 -8.61
CA ALA A 256 -6.95 0.44 -8.61
C ALA A 256 -7.21 0.99 -10.03
N ASP A 257 -6.51 0.47 -11.04
CA ASP A 257 -6.55 0.93 -12.43
C ASP A 257 -7.63 0.23 -13.29
N VAL A 258 -8.50 -0.60 -12.71
CA VAL A 258 -9.53 -1.32 -13.48
C VAL A 258 -10.71 -0.39 -13.82
N ASP A 259 -10.52 0.51 -14.79
CA ASP A 259 -11.62 0.98 -15.64
C ASP A 259 -11.58 0.19 -16.96
N PRO A 260 -12.54 -0.72 -17.20
CA PRO A 260 -12.57 -1.54 -18.41
C PRO A 260 -12.74 -0.75 -19.71
N ASN A 261 -13.08 0.54 -19.65
CA ASN A 261 -13.22 1.43 -20.81
C ASN A 261 -12.02 2.36 -21.02
N LYS A 262 -11.02 2.36 -20.12
CA LYS A 262 -9.81 3.17 -20.30
C LYS A 262 -8.87 2.51 -21.30
N THR A 263 -8.48 3.28 -22.32
CA THR A 263 -7.31 2.93 -23.14
C THR A 263 -6.06 2.96 -22.28
N VAL A 264 -5.28 1.88 -22.34
CA VAL A 264 -4.08 1.50 -21.56
C VAL A 264 -2.91 2.51 -21.61
N ASN A 265 -3.11 3.75 -22.07
CA ASN A 265 -2.06 4.76 -22.23
C ASN A 265 -2.38 6.12 -21.57
N THR A 266 -3.34 6.17 -20.65
CA THR A 266 -3.50 7.31 -19.75
C THR A 266 -2.70 7.01 -18.50
N TYR A 267 -1.64 7.77 -18.22
CA TYR A 267 -0.86 7.62 -17.00
C TYR A 267 -1.79 7.74 -15.78
N THR A 268 -2.12 6.63 -15.14
CA THR A 268 -2.96 6.60 -13.94
C THR A 268 -2.27 7.39 -12.84
N ARG A 269 -2.89 8.50 -12.41
CA ARG A 269 -2.33 9.38 -11.39
C ARG A 269 -2.81 8.92 -10.01
N LEU A 270 -2.14 7.92 -9.46
CA LEU A 270 -2.39 7.35 -8.13
C LEU A 270 -1.58 8.06 -7.05
N ILE A 271 -2.21 8.39 -5.94
CA ILE A 271 -1.56 8.90 -4.73
C ILE A 271 -1.75 7.93 -3.57
N PHE A 272 -0.69 7.73 -2.78
CA PHE A 272 -0.63 6.72 -1.72
C PHE A 272 -0.23 7.34 -0.38
N PHE A 273 -1.08 7.12 0.63
CA PHE A 273 -0.93 7.61 2.00
C PHE A 273 -0.58 6.44 2.93
N ASP A 274 0.53 6.53 3.65
CA ASP A 274 0.99 5.47 4.56
C ASP A 274 1.90 6.06 5.65
N ASP A 275 1.90 5.47 6.84
CA ASP A 275 2.75 5.90 7.97
C ASP A 275 4.16 5.27 7.93
N SER A 276 4.33 4.18 7.16
CA SER A 276 5.55 3.41 7.06
C SER A 276 6.46 3.97 5.97
N VAL A 277 7.63 4.45 6.39
CA VAL A 277 8.71 4.93 5.51
C VAL A 277 9.08 3.90 4.43
N ARG A 278 9.04 2.61 4.77
CA ARG A 278 9.37 1.54 3.82
C ARG A 278 8.29 1.36 2.76
N ASN A 279 7.02 1.45 3.16
CA ASN A 279 5.90 1.39 2.22
C ASN A 279 5.96 2.59 1.27
N ILE A 280 6.22 3.79 1.79
CA ILE A 280 6.37 5.01 1.00
C ILE A 280 7.52 4.91 -0.01
N ALA A 281 8.70 4.46 0.42
CA ALA A 281 9.84 4.29 -0.49
C ALA A 281 9.53 3.31 -1.64
N ASN A 282 8.88 2.18 -1.35
CA ASN A 282 8.54 1.19 -2.38
C ASN A 282 7.35 1.61 -3.25
N GLY A 283 6.39 2.34 -2.68
CA GLY A 283 5.32 2.97 -3.45
C GLY A 283 5.86 3.96 -4.46
N LYS A 284 6.85 4.78 -4.06
CA LYS A 284 7.54 5.70 -4.96
C LYS A 284 8.28 4.97 -6.07
N ALA A 285 9.00 3.89 -5.73
CA ALA A 285 9.68 3.05 -6.71
C ALA A 285 8.72 2.40 -7.72
N ALA A 286 7.49 2.08 -7.29
CA ALA A 286 6.42 1.57 -8.14
C ALA A 286 5.72 2.67 -8.97
N GLY A 287 6.13 3.93 -8.85
CA GLY A 287 5.60 5.05 -9.64
C GLY A 287 4.42 5.80 -9.00
N LEU A 288 4.09 5.52 -7.74
CA LEU A 288 3.04 6.25 -7.02
C LEU A 288 3.51 7.66 -6.62
N HIS A 289 2.59 8.61 -6.58
CA HIS A 289 2.76 9.81 -5.78
C HIS A 289 2.58 9.40 -4.31
N THR A 290 3.50 9.75 -3.40
CA THR A 290 3.46 9.21 -2.04
C THR A 290 3.45 10.28 -0.94
N VAL A 291 2.75 9.97 0.15
CA VAL A 291 2.52 10.88 1.27
C VAL A 291 2.75 10.14 2.58
N ILE A 292 3.78 10.55 3.32
CA ILE A 292 4.05 10.02 4.66
C ILE A 292 3.10 10.66 5.68
N VAL A 293 2.36 9.85 6.44
CA VAL A 293 1.40 10.31 7.45
C VAL A 293 1.97 10.11 8.87
N GLY A 294 1.56 10.96 9.81
CA GLY A 294 1.99 10.91 11.21
C GLY A 294 3.29 11.67 11.51
N ARG A 295 3.85 12.41 10.54
CA ARG A 295 5.14 13.11 10.66
C ARG A 295 5.18 14.42 9.85
N SER A 296 5.92 15.41 10.34
CA SER A 296 6.08 16.71 9.67
C SER A 296 7.23 16.75 8.67
N THR A 297 8.14 15.78 8.72
CA THR A 297 9.35 15.77 7.90
C THR A 297 9.24 14.75 6.77
N LEU A 298 9.72 15.15 5.59
CA LEU A 298 9.85 14.24 4.47
C LEU A 298 10.82 13.10 4.79
N VAL A 299 10.55 11.94 4.20
CA VAL A 299 11.38 10.74 4.27
C VAL A 299 11.74 10.29 2.85
N PRO A 300 12.80 9.48 2.66
CA PRO A 300 13.14 8.98 1.34
C PRO A 300 11.95 8.31 0.65
N GLY A 301 11.63 8.80 -0.55
CA GLY A 301 10.48 8.35 -1.34
C GLY A 301 9.24 9.24 -1.22
N ALA A 302 9.02 9.93 -0.10
CA ALA A 302 7.85 10.76 0.13
C ALA A 302 7.87 12.04 -0.73
N ASP A 303 6.75 12.35 -1.36
CA ASP A 303 6.53 13.64 -2.04
C ASP A 303 5.94 14.69 -1.10
N HIS A 304 5.08 14.26 -0.17
CA HIS A 304 4.50 15.09 0.88
C HIS A 304 4.62 14.43 2.26
N ALA A 305 4.58 15.24 3.32
CA ALA A 305 4.54 14.78 4.71
C ALA A 305 3.38 15.46 5.46
N LEU A 306 2.61 14.67 6.21
CA LEU A 306 1.46 15.12 6.99
C LEU A 306 1.62 14.68 8.44
N ASN A 307 1.54 15.63 9.38
CA ASN A 307 1.44 15.28 10.81
C ASN A 307 0.19 14.48 11.13
N SER A 308 -0.91 14.76 10.42
CA SER A 308 -2.17 14.03 10.51
C SER A 308 -2.84 14.00 9.15
N ILE A 309 -3.56 12.93 8.87
CA ILE A 309 -4.40 12.80 7.68
C ILE A 309 -5.44 13.93 7.55
N HIS A 310 -5.79 14.58 8.66
CA HIS A 310 -6.68 15.74 8.71
C HIS A 310 -6.12 16.98 7.98
N ASN A 311 -4.79 17.05 7.77
CA ASN A 311 -4.14 18.17 7.11
C ASN A 311 -4.12 18.06 5.58
N LEU A 312 -4.76 17.05 4.99
CA LEU A 312 -4.74 16.81 3.53
C LEU A 312 -5.13 18.03 2.69
N ARG A 313 -6.20 18.73 3.08
CA ARG A 313 -6.71 19.87 2.31
C ARG A 313 -5.71 21.02 2.22
N GLU A 314 -4.92 21.23 3.27
CA GLU A 314 -3.90 22.28 3.30
C GLU A 314 -2.64 21.85 2.54
N ALA A 315 -2.24 20.59 2.69
CA ALA A 315 -0.98 20.10 2.18
C ALA A 315 -1.04 19.69 0.69
N ILE A 316 -2.20 19.23 0.22
CA ILE A 316 -2.42 18.72 -1.14
C ILE A 316 -3.78 19.23 -1.65
N PRO A 317 -3.93 20.55 -1.85
CA PRO A 317 -5.18 21.13 -2.33
C PRO A 317 -5.58 20.59 -3.70
N GLU A 318 -4.64 20.09 -4.51
CA GLU A 318 -4.88 19.56 -5.86
C GLU A 318 -5.73 18.28 -5.89
N ILE A 319 -6.02 17.68 -4.72
CA ILE A 319 -7.05 16.64 -4.61
C ILE A 319 -8.45 17.23 -4.87
N TRP A 320 -8.66 18.52 -4.63
CA TRP A 320 -9.96 19.19 -4.81
C TRP A 320 -10.01 20.14 -6.01
N GLU A 321 -8.88 20.40 -6.65
CA GLU A 321 -8.79 21.33 -7.79
C GLU A 321 -8.82 20.55 -9.11
N ASP A 322 -9.55 21.08 -10.10
CA ASP A 322 -9.50 20.61 -11.47
C ASP A 322 -8.31 21.30 -12.19
N GLU A 323 -7.48 20.55 -12.92
CA GLU A 323 -6.36 21.08 -13.74
C GLU A 323 -6.84 22.14 -14.76
N GLY A 324 -8.14 22.20 -15.06
CA GLY A 324 -8.76 23.18 -15.96
C GLY A 324 -8.72 24.63 -15.45
N GLU A 325 -8.82 24.87 -14.14
CA GLU A 325 -8.82 26.25 -13.60
C GLU A 325 -7.43 26.90 -13.69
N HIS A 326 -6.37 26.09 -13.61
CA HIS A 326 -4.99 26.57 -13.66
C HIS A 326 -4.60 27.06 -15.07
N TYR A 327 -5.16 26.47 -16.13
CA TYR A 327 -4.94 26.93 -17.51
C TYR A 327 -5.65 28.26 -17.80
N GLU A 328 -6.87 28.48 -17.28
CA GLU A 328 -7.58 29.76 -17.47
C GLU A 328 -6.89 30.93 -16.77
N GLN A 329 -6.32 30.72 -15.57
CA GLN A 329 -5.58 31.75 -14.85
C GLN A 329 -4.26 32.14 -15.55
N ILE A 330 -3.54 31.17 -16.15
CA ILE A 330 -2.31 31.43 -16.91
C ILE A 330 -2.61 32.17 -18.23
N ILE A 331 -3.73 31.89 -18.89
CA ILE A 331 -4.17 32.61 -20.09
C ILE A 331 -4.59 34.05 -19.73
N GLN A 332 -5.30 34.24 -18.62
CA GLN A 332 -5.69 35.58 -18.17
C GLN A 332 -4.48 36.43 -17.74
N SER A 333 -3.45 35.84 -17.13
CA SER A 333 -2.25 36.61 -16.72
C SER A 333 -1.37 37.03 -17.91
N SER A 334 -1.31 36.21 -18.97
CA SER A 334 -0.55 36.52 -20.19
C SER A 334 -1.26 37.51 -21.12
N ALA A 335 -2.59 37.65 -21.04
CA ALA A 335 -3.37 38.60 -21.84
C ALA A 335 -3.30 40.06 -21.35
N VAL A 336 -2.76 40.33 -20.15
CA VAL A 336 -2.74 41.68 -19.55
C VAL A 336 -1.44 42.45 -19.85
N GLU A 337 -0.37 41.79 -20.34
CA GLU A 337 0.87 42.47 -20.75
C GLU A 337 0.92 42.77 -22.26
N THR A 338 0.03 43.63 -22.76
CA THR A 338 0.32 44.37 -24.00
C THR A 338 -0.30 45.76 -23.95
N VAL A 339 0.31 46.66 -23.16
CA VAL A 339 0.07 48.10 -23.30
C VAL A 339 0.97 48.62 -24.43
N VAL A 340 0.37 48.81 -25.60
CA VAL A 340 0.99 49.51 -26.74
C VAL A 340 1.19 50.97 -26.33
N ARG A 341 2.45 51.43 -26.26
CA ARG A 341 2.77 52.87 -26.20
C ARG A 341 2.88 53.40 -27.62
N ALA A 342 2.03 54.39 -27.93
CA ALA A 342 1.99 55.15 -29.18
C ALA A 342 3.15 56.13 -29.31
#